data_AF-A0A382GGG0-F1
#
_entry.id   AF-A0A382GGG0-F1
#
_cell.length_a   1.000
_cell.length_b   1.000
_cell.length_c   1.000
_cell.angle_alpha   90.00
_cell.angle_beta   90.00
_cell.angle_gamma   90.00
#
_symmetry.space_group_name_H-M   'P 1'
#
loop_
_entity.id
_entity.type
_entity.pdbx_description
1 polymer ?
#
loop_
_entity_poly.entity_id
_entity_poly.type
_entity_poly.pdbx_seq_one_letter_code
_entity_poly.pdbx_strand_id
1 'polypeptide(L)'
;SSARIGLIHPWALRPKLKSREDQFDFYDYGQDQEEWTEDDHYFYYGANTAESCLTYFFPSYNTDWHASSMSRVNTHNTTVTAGDIFSDTYVTDAGDTYPLLAHSDYSATWPVRFNPALGQDEYFWPGWWSEDYNIYLPGCDNSRKDPDCWEEVPGRFVSDMDVYMEFDDRWAHRGNMVNTNNEYQQTGYPMGLKVMAEAHSYGVSYAEDIMFVTVKVRNESGDWCAEDEFGVPVLDDDGVQVCGDGMIMPDGTKLNQGKGFDYSGTSLGFYFDADVLVGDRSGYNSGLHTNDDDFMKYYWEIFELNNERLLISMALVGDYDGLTGVAGYAMDPDTPSPGNDFGVVGSQLLDSPRATDPVDLDQDGTIDIFPGEPLKMTDWHWYDWYSRPGVTHAESNSSGCYAGDPGCPQARNKEEIQYKILAGDTTNLKASEHDWYFHTPNPGIDAGTDLNPHFDSLEGLKEEPAFLREPQGLDCSIMMSCGPFDLPVGREVPFSF
;
A
#
# COMPACT_ATOMS: atom_id res chain seq x y z
N SER A 1 -9.62 -7.45 22.04
CA SER A 1 -10.73 -7.58 21.09
C SER A 1 -11.61 -8.75 21.50
N SER A 2 -12.93 -8.69 21.27
CA SER A 2 -13.86 -9.84 21.44
C SER A 2 -14.44 -10.33 20.12
N ALA A 3 -14.13 -9.65 19.01
CA ALA A 3 -14.34 -10.17 17.67
C ALA A 3 -13.36 -11.34 17.50
N ARG A 4 -13.90 -12.52 17.21
CA ARG A 4 -13.12 -13.74 17.00
C ARG A 4 -13.14 -14.02 15.50
N ILE A 5 -12.04 -13.72 14.83
CA ILE A 5 -11.84 -14.05 13.43
C ILE A 5 -11.50 -15.55 13.37
N GLY A 6 -12.45 -16.37 12.89
CA GLY A 6 -12.21 -17.74 12.40
C GLY A 6 -11.29 -18.70 13.17
N LEU A 7 -10.65 -19.59 12.41
CA LEU A 7 -9.63 -20.53 12.88
C LEU A 7 -8.28 -19.82 12.98
N ILE A 8 -7.45 -20.22 13.94
CA ILE A 8 -6.08 -19.69 14.08
C ILE A 8 -5.22 -20.27 12.95
N HIS A 9 -4.72 -19.40 12.07
CA HIS A 9 -3.74 -19.79 11.06
C HIS A 9 -2.33 -19.87 11.67
N PRO A 10 -1.43 -20.74 11.17
CA PRO A 10 -0.07 -20.88 11.70
C PRO A 10 0.73 -19.57 11.68
N TRP A 11 0.52 -18.71 10.68
CA TRP A 11 1.17 -17.41 10.61
C TRP A 11 0.80 -16.51 11.80
N ALA A 12 -0.42 -16.62 12.34
CA ALA A 12 -0.90 -15.81 13.46
C ALA A 12 -0.32 -16.24 14.83
N LEU A 13 0.56 -17.24 14.86
CA LEU A 13 1.24 -17.72 16.06
C LEU A 13 2.74 -17.47 15.95
N ARG A 14 3.33 -16.88 16.99
CA ARG A 14 4.79 -16.71 17.13
C ARG A 14 5.17 -16.83 18.60
N PRO A 15 6.43 -17.16 18.94
CA PRO A 15 6.93 -17.05 20.31
C PRO A 15 6.58 -15.69 20.95
N LYS A 16 6.26 -15.74 22.24
CA LYS A 16 5.80 -14.59 23.01
C LYS A 16 6.94 -13.57 23.20
N LEU A 17 6.62 -12.28 23.13
CA LEU A 17 7.55 -11.21 23.53
C LEU A 17 8.07 -11.44 24.97
N LYS A 18 9.39 -11.33 25.12
CA LYS A 18 10.11 -11.37 26.39
C LYS A 18 10.56 -9.97 26.83
N SER A 19 11.15 -9.20 25.92
CA SER A 19 11.51 -7.79 26.14
C SER A 19 11.69 -7.01 24.84
N ARG A 20 11.44 -5.70 24.91
CA ARG A 20 11.77 -4.72 23.87
C ARG A 20 13.12 -4.08 24.16
N GLU A 21 14.04 -4.18 23.21
CA GLU A 21 15.34 -3.50 23.25
C GLU A 21 15.38 -2.34 22.27
N ASP A 22 16.47 -1.56 22.30
CA ASP A 22 16.66 -0.39 21.43
C ASP A 22 16.66 -0.76 19.94
N GLN A 23 17.15 -1.97 19.61
CA GLN A 23 17.33 -2.40 18.22
C GLN A 23 16.26 -3.37 17.74
N PHE A 24 15.81 -4.32 18.56
CA PHE A 24 14.87 -5.38 18.18
C PHE A 24 14.17 -5.97 19.41
N ASP A 25 13.18 -6.85 19.19
CA ASP A 25 12.45 -7.57 20.23
C ASP A 25 13.03 -8.96 20.49
N PHE A 26 13.15 -9.33 21.77
CA PHE A 26 13.48 -10.70 22.18
C PHE A 26 12.21 -11.51 22.42
N TYR A 27 12.21 -12.74 21.91
CA TYR A 27 11.10 -13.67 22.05
C TYR A 27 11.46 -14.88 22.93
N ASP A 28 10.45 -15.57 23.45
CA ASP A 28 10.58 -16.73 24.34
C ASP A 28 10.67 -18.05 23.56
N TYR A 29 11.87 -18.32 23.02
CA TYR A 29 12.20 -19.51 22.22
C TYR A 29 12.43 -20.80 23.06
N GLY A 30 11.65 -20.98 24.13
CA GLY A 30 11.73 -22.20 24.94
C GLY A 30 13.09 -22.46 25.60
N GLN A 31 13.39 -23.73 25.84
CA GLN A 31 14.60 -24.19 26.52
C GLN A 31 15.77 -24.37 25.55
N ASP A 32 15.52 -24.82 24.32
CA ASP A 32 16.55 -25.02 23.31
C ASP A 32 17.05 -23.69 22.70
N GLN A 33 16.27 -22.61 22.84
CA GLN A 33 16.54 -21.29 22.24
C GLN A 33 16.52 -21.33 20.71
N GLU A 34 15.84 -22.32 20.12
CA GLU A 34 15.64 -22.46 18.69
C GLU A 34 14.21 -22.06 18.33
N GLU A 35 14.05 -21.27 17.27
CA GLU A 35 12.75 -20.78 16.85
C GLU A 35 11.89 -21.86 16.16
N TRP A 36 10.57 -21.73 16.30
CA TRP A 36 9.54 -22.58 15.70
C TRP A 36 9.63 -24.06 16.11
N THR A 37 10.00 -24.32 17.35
CA THR A 37 10.08 -25.67 17.94
C THR A 37 8.87 -25.96 18.83
N GLU A 38 8.81 -27.17 19.40
CA GLU A 38 7.67 -27.60 20.23
C GLU A 38 7.67 -26.98 21.64
N ASP A 39 8.84 -26.56 22.14
CA ASP A 39 9.00 -25.95 23.47
C ASP A 39 8.90 -24.42 23.46
N ASP A 40 8.75 -23.81 22.29
CA ASP A 40 8.41 -22.41 22.12
C ASP A 40 7.12 -22.04 22.86
N HIS A 41 7.16 -20.90 23.54
CA HIS A 41 5.99 -20.33 24.19
C HIS A 41 5.20 -19.46 23.21
N TYR A 42 4.39 -20.08 22.35
CA TYR A 42 3.59 -19.37 21.36
C TYR A 42 2.52 -18.45 21.97
N PHE A 43 2.35 -17.30 21.33
CA PHE A 43 1.31 -16.33 21.58
C PHE A 43 0.51 -16.09 20.29
N TYR A 44 -0.77 -15.76 20.43
CA TYR A 44 -1.65 -15.46 19.30
C TYR A 44 -1.61 -13.97 18.99
N TYR A 45 -1.13 -13.64 17.79
CA TYR A 45 -0.96 -12.27 17.30
C TYR A 45 -2.15 -11.77 16.48
N GLY A 46 -3.18 -12.57 16.24
CA GLY A 46 -4.43 -12.09 15.62
C GLY A 46 -4.35 -11.91 14.11
N ALA A 47 -5.27 -11.11 13.58
CA ALA A 47 -5.13 -10.53 12.26
C ALA A 47 -3.91 -9.60 12.25
N ASN A 48 -3.28 -9.53 11.09
CA ASN A 48 -2.06 -8.77 10.91
C ASN A 48 -2.16 -7.93 9.65
N THR A 49 -1.76 -6.67 9.76
CA THR A 49 -1.63 -5.75 8.64
C THR A 49 -0.39 -4.94 8.88
N ALA A 50 0.48 -4.87 7.88
CA ALA A 50 1.59 -3.93 7.89
C ALA A 50 1.07 -2.60 7.32
N GLU A 51 0.95 -1.58 8.16
CA GLU A 51 0.49 -0.24 7.77
C GLU A 51 1.59 0.81 7.96
N SER A 52 1.57 1.85 7.14
CA SER A 52 2.63 2.86 7.06
C SER A 52 2.27 4.21 7.71
N CYS A 53 1.04 4.40 8.18
CA CYS A 53 0.47 5.72 8.46
C CYS A 53 0.51 6.13 9.95
N LEU A 54 0.51 5.20 10.90
CA LEU A 54 0.39 5.53 12.33
C LEU A 54 1.74 5.76 13.04
N THR A 55 2.57 6.66 12.50
CA THR A 55 3.81 7.11 13.17
C THR A 55 3.96 8.63 13.13
N TYR A 56 3.99 9.24 14.32
CA TYR A 56 4.42 10.63 14.52
C TYR A 56 5.74 10.72 15.29
N PHE A 57 6.53 9.64 15.30
CA PHE A 57 7.84 9.66 15.92
C PHE A 57 8.82 10.46 15.04
N PHE A 58 9.80 11.11 15.66
CA PHE A 58 10.87 11.77 14.93
C PHE A 58 12.23 11.22 15.37
N PRO A 59 12.96 10.48 14.49
CA PRO A 59 12.54 10.01 13.17
C PRO A 59 11.43 8.93 13.24
N SER A 60 10.68 8.74 12.15
CA SER A 60 9.58 7.75 12.04
C SER A 60 10.12 6.33 11.93
N TYR A 61 10.51 5.73 13.06
CA TYR A 61 11.09 4.38 13.09
C TYR A 61 10.12 3.28 13.58
N ASN A 62 8.91 3.65 14.00
CA ASN A 62 7.84 2.76 14.46
C ASN A 62 6.77 2.56 13.36
N THR A 63 7.23 2.38 12.13
CA THR A 63 6.39 2.01 10.98
C THR A 63 6.60 0.55 10.66
N ASP A 64 5.64 -0.06 9.94
CA ASP A 64 5.74 -1.47 9.60
C ASP A 64 6.65 -1.71 8.40
N TRP A 65 6.71 -0.72 7.50
CA TRP A 65 7.44 -0.79 6.24
C TRP A 65 8.77 -0.05 6.31
N HIS A 66 9.86 -0.74 5.97
CA HIS A 66 11.20 -0.18 6.04
C HIS A 66 11.99 -0.52 4.77
N ALA A 67 12.96 0.33 4.42
CA ALA A 67 13.86 0.07 3.30
C ALA A 67 14.48 -1.33 3.38
N SER A 68 14.55 -2.01 2.24
CA SER A 68 14.93 -3.42 2.19
C SER A 68 16.35 -3.70 2.68
N SER A 69 16.65 -4.99 2.94
CA SER A 69 17.96 -5.38 3.46
C SER A 69 19.02 -5.10 2.42
N MET A 70 20.11 -4.44 2.83
CA MET A 70 21.19 -4.01 1.93
C MET A 70 20.72 -3.08 0.79
N SER A 71 19.66 -2.29 1.00
CA SER A 71 19.16 -1.32 0.00
C SER A 71 20.24 -0.41 -0.59
N ARG A 72 21.23 -0.01 0.21
CA ARG A 72 22.41 0.80 -0.21
C ARG A 72 23.36 0.11 -1.19
N VAL A 73 23.16 -1.18 -1.42
CA VAL A 73 23.95 -2.02 -2.33
C VAL A 73 23.09 -2.52 -3.48
N ASN A 74 21.79 -2.76 -3.23
CA ASN A 74 20.91 -3.39 -4.19
C ASN A 74 20.00 -2.43 -4.95
N THR A 75 19.71 -1.25 -4.39
CA THR A 75 18.62 -0.37 -4.91
C THR A 75 19.08 1.05 -5.20
N HIS A 76 20.06 1.57 -4.48
CA HIS A 76 20.64 2.90 -4.70
C HIS A 76 22.00 2.95 -4.03
N ASN A 77 22.87 3.85 -4.46
CA ASN A 77 24.09 4.16 -3.71
C ASN A 77 23.88 5.40 -2.83
N THR A 78 24.81 5.60 -1.90
CA THR A 78 24.76 6.75 -0.97
C THR A 78 25.93 7.71 -1.16
N THR A 79 26.48 7.77 -2.38
CA THR A 79 27.69 8.55 -2.69
C THR A 79 27.37 9.96 -3.21
N VAL A 80 26.21 10.12 -3.86
CA VAL A 80 25.69 11.39 -4.35
C VAL A 80 24.47 11.80 -3.52
N THR A 81 24.30 13.09 -3.34
CA THR A 81 23.19 13.68 -2.55
C THR A 81 22.24 14.49 -3.44
N ALA A 82 21.06 14.80 -2.91
CA ALA A 82 20.11 15.70 -3.57
C ALA A 82 20.75 17.07 -3.90
N GLY A 83 21.56 17.62 -2.99
CA GLY A 83 22.26 18.88 -3.21
C GLY A 83 23.32 18.83 -4.31
N ASP A 84 23.98 17.68 -4.48
CA ASP A 84 24.98 17.47 -5.56
C ASP A 84 24.33 17.44 -6.95
N ILE A 85 23.14 16.84 -7.07
CA ILE A 85 22.45 16.62 -8.36
C ILE A 85 21.55 17.80 -8.72
N PHE A 86 20.67 18.22 -7.81
CA PHE A 86 19.61 19.17 -8.11
C PHE A 86 19.95 20.60 -7.68
N SER A 87 20.81 20.75 -6.65
CA SER A 87 21.22 22.05 -6.12
C SER A 87 20.01 22.93 -5.77
N ASP A 88 19.86 24.11 -6.39
CA ASP A 88 18.84 25.12 -6.06
C ASP A 88 17.51 24.88 -6.80
N THR A 89 16.59 24.17 -6.15
CA THR A 89 15.21 23.95 -6.63
C THR A 89 14.21 24.38 -5.54
N TYR A 90 12.90 24.27 -5.81
CA TYR A 90 11.88 24.54 -4.80
C TYR A 90 11.77 23.44 -3.73
N VAL A 91 12.36 22.25 -3.96
CA VAL A 91 12.30 21.10 -3.04
C VAL A 91 13.62 20.77 -2.35
N THR A 92 14.75 21.27 -2.85
CA THR A 92 16.09 21.02 -2.31
C THR A 92 17.02 22.19 -2.59
N ASP A 93 18.10 22.30 -1.82
CA ASP A 93 19.20 23.24 -2.03
C ASP A 93 20.57 22.53 -2.10
N ALA A 94 21.63 23.26 -2.43
CA ALA A 94 22.99 22.72 -2.55
C ALA A 94 23.58 22.16 -1.24
N GLY A 95 22.96 22.43 -0.10
CA GLY A 95 23.31 21.91 1.21
C GLY A 95 22.56 20.64 1.61
N ASP A 96 21.63 20.15 0.78
CA ASP A 96 20.93 18.90 1.05
C ASP A 96 21.89 17.71 0.97
N THR A 97 21.96 16.95 2.07
CA THR A 97 22.88 15.82 2.24
C THR A 97 22.21 14.45 2.11
N TYR A 98 20.90 14.41 1.82
CA TYR A 98 20.18 13.16 1.69
C TYR A 98 20.57 12.44 0.38
N PRO A 99 20.91 11.14 0.45
CA PRO A 99 21.08 10.32 -0.75
C PRO A 99 19.81 10.25 -1.59
N LEU A 100 19.96 9.96 -2.87
CA LEU A 100 18.86 9.76 -3.79
C LEU A 100 18.63 8.26 -4.05
N LEU A 101 17.37 7.92 -4.29
CA LEU A 101 16.99 6.64 -4.87
C LEU A 101 17.55 6.52 -6.29
N ALA A 102 17.60 5.30 -6.84
CA ALA A 102 18.07 5.11 -8.20
C ALA A 102 17.14 5.82 -9.18
N HIS A 103 17.72 6.70 -9.98
CA HIS A 103 17.02 7.59 -10.89
C HIS A 103 17.53 7.37 -12.33
N SER A 104 16.64 7.19 -13.30
CA SER A 104 16.97 6.83 -14.69
C SER A 104 17.99 7.78 -15.35
N ASP A 105 17.78 9.09 -15.21
CA ASP A 105 18.69 10.12 -15.77
C ASP A 105 20.05 10.23 -15.07
N TYR A 106 20.19 9.72 -13.85
CA TYR A 106 21.38 9.92 -13.02
C TYR A 106 21.97 8.58 -12.59
N SER A 107 22.72 7.92 -13.47
CA SER A 107 23.36 6.64 -13.16
C SER A 107 24.30 6.68 -11.95
N ALA A 108 24.77 7.86 -11.55
CA ALA A 108 25.55 8.05 -10.33
C ALA A 108 24.73 7.85 -9.04
N THR A 109 23.41 7.68 -9.11
CA THR A 109 22.53 7.27 -8.00
C THR A 109 22.35 5.76 -7.90
N TRP A 110 22.71 5.02 -8.95
CA TRP A 110 22.48 3.59 -9.06
C TRP A 110 23.40 2.78 -8.15
N PRO A 111 22.98 1.58 -7.73
CA PRO A 111 23.88 0.65 -7.05
C PRO A 111 25.07 0.25 -7.94
N VAL A 112 26.13 -0.23 -7.29
CA VAL A 112 27.40 -0.59 -7.94
C VAL A 112 27.71 -2.07 -7.71
N ARG A 113 28.00 -2.80 -8.78
CA ARG A 113 28.41 -4.21 -8.75
C ARG A 113 29.75 -4.42 -9.46
N PHE A 114 30.52 -5.42 -9.04
CA PHE A 114 31.75 -5.79 -9.73
C PHE A 114 31.42 -6.59 -10.99
N ASN A 115 31.83 -6.11 -12.16
CA ASN A 115 31.70 -6.85 -13.42
C ASN A 115 32.97 -7.70 -13.66
N PRO A 116 32.92 -9.04 -13.50
CA PRO A 116 34.09 -9.90 -13.67
C PRO A 116 34.60 -9.98 -15.11
N ALA A 117 33.74 -9.74 -16.10
CA ALA A 117 34.13 -9.76 -17.52
C ALA A 117 34.96 -8.52 -17.89
N LEU A 118 34.63 -7.37 -17.30
CA LEU A 118 35.36 -6.10 -17.50
C LEU A 118 36.48 -5.89 -16.49
N GLY A 119 36.44 -6.58 -15.34
CA GLY A 119 37.40 -6.42 -14.25
C GLY A 119 37.31 -5.08 -13.53
N GLN A 120 36.13 -4.45 -13.53
CA GLN A 120 35.87 -3.15 -12.93
C GLN A 120 34.47 -3.09 -12.33
N ASP A 121 34.25 -2.15 -11.42
CA ASP A 121 32.92 -1.84 -10.88
C ASP A 121 32.08 -1.11 -11.93
N GLU A 122 30.80 -1.46 -12.01
CA GLU A 122 29.81 -0.83 -12.89
C GLU A 122 28.56 -0.43 -12.11
N TYR A 123 27.93 0.65 -12.55
CA TYR A 123 26.58 1.01 -12.13
C TYR A 123 25.57 0.10 -12.84
N PHE A 124 24.55 -0.37 -12.13
CA PHE A 124 23.47 -1.15 -12.73
C PHE A 124 22.11 -0.57 -12.35
N TRP A 125 21.18 -0.55 -13.31
CA TRP A 125 19.79 -0.15 -13.05
C TRP A 125 19.12 -1.25 -12.22
N PRO A 126 18.53 -0.92 -11.05
CA PRO A 126 17.87 -1.92 -10.19
C PRO A 126 16.38 -2.10 -10.49
N GLY A 127 15.77 -1.20 -11.27
CA GLY A 127 14.39 -1.32 -11.73
C GLY A 127 14.25 -2.21 -12.96
N TRP A 128 13.09 -2.16 -13.59
CA TRP A 128 12.82 -2.89 -14.83
C TRP A 128 12.97 -1.99 -16.05
N TRP A 129 13.02 -2.61 -17.22
CA TRP A 129 13.02 -1.89 -18.49
C TRP A 129 11.62 -1.89 -19.11
N SER A 130 11.41 -0.98 -20.05
CA SER A 130 10.21 -0.99 -20.89
C SER A 130 10.08 -2.28 -21.71
N GLU A 131 8.84 -2.60 -22.08
CA GLU A 131 8.52 -3.75 -22.91
C GLU A 131 8.07 -3.35 -24.32
N ASP A 132 8.33 -4.20 -25.31
CA ASP A 132 7.81 -4.10 -26.66
C ASP A 132 6.73 -5.16 -26.92
N TYR A 133 5.59 -4.70 -27.45
CA TYR A 133 4.54 -5.60 -27.91
C TYR A 133 4.95 -6.28 -29.22
N ASN A 134 5.18 -7.60 -29.17
CA ASN A 134 5.66 -8.39 -30.29
C ASN A 134 4.84 -9.67 -30.50
N ILE A 135 4.00 -9.64 -31.56
CA ILE A 135 3.13 -10.77 -31.93
C ILE A 135 3.85 -12.03 -32.43
N TYR A 136 5.17 -11.97 -32.61
CA TYR A 136 5.97 -13.10 -33.08
C TYR A 136 6.61 -13.91 -31.96
N LEU A 137 6.39 -13.51 -30.70
CA LEU A 137 6.88 -14.24 -29.54
C LEU A 137 6.19 -15.61 -29.39
N PRO A 138 6.90 -16.64 -28.90
CA PRO A 138 6.29 -17.94 -28.63
C PRO A 138 5.20 -17.82 -27.56
N GLY A 139 4.02 -18.40 -27.79
CA GLY A 139 2.91 -18.35 -26.82
C GLY A 139 1.90 -17.24 -27.14
N CYS A 140 2.37 -16.11 -27.68
CA CYS A 140 1.56 -14.94 -27.97
C CYS A 140 0.29 -15.23 -28.79
N ASP A 141 -0.86 -14.83 -28.26
CA ASP A 141 -2.19 -15.00 -28.84
C ASP A 141 -2.65 -13.79 -29.69
N ASN A 142 -1.80 -12.77 -29.84
CA ASN A 142 -2.07 -11.47 -30.46
C ASN A 142 -2.96 -10.52 -29.63
N SER A 143 -3.01 -10.72 -28.31
CA SER A 143 -3.65 -9.82 -27.35
C SER A 143 -2.61 -8.99 -26.62
N ARG A 144 -2.91 -7.70 -26.38
CA ARG A 144 -2.08 -6.87 -25.48
C ARG A 144 -2.21 -7.27 -24.01
N LYS A 145 -3.19 -8.10 -23.68
CA LYS A 145 -3.37 -8.66 -22.33
C LYS A 145 -2.61 -9.97 -22.13
N ASP A 146 -2.06 -10.53 -23.20
CA ASP A 146 -1.27 -11.74 -23.12
C ASP A 146 0.18 -11.38 -22.78
N PRO A 147 0.68 -11.75 -21.58
CA PRO A 147 2.07 -11.49 -21.18
C PRO A 147 3.08 -12.14 -22.14
N ASP A 148 2.73 -13.24 -22.81
CA ASP A 148 3.61 -13.89 -23.79
C ASP A 148 3.84 -13.04 -25.05
N CYS A 149 3.09 -11.95 -25.23
CA CYS A 149 3.25 -11.00 -26.33
C CYS A 149 4.15 -9.80 -26.00
N TRP A 150 4.74 -9.74 -24.81
CA TRP A 150 5.61 -8.65 -24.39
C TRP A 150 7.04 -9.16 -24.16
N GLU A 151 8.02 -8.42 -24.67
CA GLU A 151 9.43 -8.67 -24.41
C GLU A 151 10.10 -7.42 -23.83
N GLU A 152 10.89 -7.62 -22.78
CA GLU A 152 11.68 -6.54 -22.19
C GLU A 152 12.72 -6.01 -23.19
N VAL A 153 12.96 -4.69 -23.16
CA VAL A 153 13.97 -4.00 -24.00
C VAL A 153 15.05 -3.37 -23.10
N PRO A 154 16.10 -4.14 -22.73
CA PRO A 154 17.17 -3.64 -21.88
C PRO A 154 17.82 -2.35 -22.40
N GLY A 155 17.98 -1.37 -21.50
CA GLY A 155 18.52 -0.04 -21.80
C GLY A 155 17.48 0.98 -22.26
N ARG A 156 16.19 0.60 -22.37
CA ARG A 156 15.09 1.54 -22.63
C ARG A 156 14.21 1.64 -21.39
N PHE A 157 14.28 2.79 -20.72
CA PHE A 157 13.45 3.17 -19.57
C PHE A 157 11.95 3.18 -19.92
N VAL A 158 11.11 2.99 -18.91
CA VAL A 158 9.65 2.91 -19.06
C VAL A 158 9.08 4.28 -19.42
N SER A 159 9.59 5.33 -18.78
CA SER A 159 9.15 6.70 -18.99
C SER A 159 10.32 7.66 -19.23
N ASP A 160 10.02 8.96 -19.26
CA ASP A 160 11.06 9.99 -19.34
C ASP A 160 11.88 10.03 -18.04
N MET A 161 11.25 9.76 -16.89
CA MET A 161 11.87 9.77 -15.57
C MET A 161 11.36 8.60 -14.74
N ASP A 162 12.24 7.65 -14.43
CA ASP A 162 11.93 6.49 -13.60
C ASP A 162 12.73 6.55 -12.29
N VAL A 163 12.06 6.26 -11.17
CA VAL A 163 12.68 6.18 -9.83
C VAL A 163 12.32 4.87 -9.16
N TYR A 164 13.33 4.10 -8.76
CA TYR A 164 13.15 2.77 -8.18
C TYR A 164 13.34 2.74 -6.66
N MET A 165 12.50 1.97 -5.96
CA MET A 165 12.63 1.71 -4.53
C MET A 165 12.19 0.30 -4.11
N GLU A 166 12.72 -0.15 -2.98
CA GLU A 166 12.30 -1.38 -2.32
C GLU A 166 12.15 -1.23 -0.81
N PHE A 167 11.15 -1.89 -0.27
CA PHE A 167 10.89 -1.95 1.16
C PHE A 167 10.27 -3.29 1.57
N ASP A 168 10.39 -3.63 2.85
CA ASP A 168 9.88 -4.87 3.44
C ASP A 168 9.28 -4.64 4.84
N ASP A 169 8.52 -5.62 5.31
CA ASP A 169 7.75 -5.54 6.56
C ASP A 169 8.46 -6.19 7.76
N ARG A 170 9.76 -6.52 7.66
CA ARG A 170 10.52 -7.22 8.73
C ARG A 170 10.49 -6.48 10.09
N TRP A 171 10.22 -5.18 10.05
CA TRP A 171 10.19 -4.29 11.20
C TRP A 171 8.78 -4.02 11.75
N ALA A 172 7.73 -4.67 11.21
CA ALA A 172 6.33 -4.50 11.64
C ALA A 172 6.06 -4.65 13.14
N HIS A 173 6.88 -5.39 13.88
CA HIS A 173 6.76 -5.43 15.34
C HIS A 173 6.97 -4.06 16.02
N ARG A 174 7.63 -3.11 15.35
CA ARG A 174 7.88 -1.76 15.87
C ARG A 174 6.65 -0.88 15.88
N GLY A 175 5.65 -1.17 15.03
CA GLY A 175 4.33 -0.54 15.07
C GLY A 175 3.56 -0.83 16.35
N ASN A 176 3.96 -1.84 17.13
CA ASN A 176 3.35 -2.15 18.41
C ASN A 176 3.92 -1.32 19.57
N MET A 177 3.01 -0.81 20.40
CA MET A 177 3.41 -0.33 21.73
C MET A 177 3.65 -1.47 22.69
N VAL A 178 4.64 -1.28 23.56
CA VAL A 178 5.02 -2.24 24.61
C VAL A 178 4.78 -1.59 25.98
N ASN A 179 4.02 -2.26 26.83
CA ASN A 179 3.74 -1.77 28.18
C ASN A 179 4.95 -1.99 29.13
N THR A 180 4.86 -1.47 30.36
CA THR A 180 5.95 -1.58 31.37
C THR A 180 6.26 -3.01 31.83
N ASN A 181 5.46 -4.00 31.41
CA ASN A 181 5.64 -5.42 31.72
C ASN A 181 6.16 -6.23 30.51
N ASN A 182 6.63 -5.56 29.44
CA ASN A 182 7.03 -6.19 28.17
C ASN A 182 5.90 -6.99 27.52
N GLU A 183 4.71 -6.42 27.50
CA GLU A 183 3.59 -6.98 26.75
C GLU A 183 3.18 -6.02 25.65
N TYR A 184 3.04 -6.58 24.45
CA TYR A 184 2.43 -5.91 23.32
C TYR A 184 1.00 -5.48 23.60
N GLN A 185 0.66 -4.26 23.19
CA GLN A 185 -0.71 -3.74 23.26
C GLN A 185 -1.48 -3.94 21.94
N GLN A 186 -0.78 -3.81 20.82
CA GLN A 186 -1.16 -4.16 19.46
C GLN A 186 -0.35 -5.38 19.04
N THR A 187 -0.78 -6.13 18.05
CA THR A 187 -0.18 -7.43 17.73
C THR A 187 0.24 -7.57 16.27
N GLY A 188 0.48 -6.45 15.58
CA GLY A 188 1.10 -6.47 14.25
C GLY A 188 2.47 -7.14 14.25
N TYR A 189 2.82 -7.86 13.20
CA TYR A 189 4.11 -8.53 13.09
C TYR A 189 4.51 -8.73 11.61
N PRO A 190 5.74 -9.12 11.31
CA PRO A 190 6.15 -9.30 9.90
C PRO A 190 5.46 -10.49 9.23
N MET A 191 4.88 -10.27 8.05
CA MET A 191 4.41 -11.31 7.13
C MET A 191 5.52 -11.76 6.17
N GLY A 192 6.63 -11.05 6.06
CA GLY A 192 7.70 -11.41 5.15
C GLY A 192 7.41 -10.98 3.71
N LEU A 193 6.73 -9.84 3.54
CA LEU A 193 6.42 -9.28 2.23
C LEU A 193 7.48 -8.27 1.80
N LYS A 194 7.90 -8.41 0.55
CA LYS A 194 8.79 -7.50 -0.15
C LYS A 194 7.98 -6.70 -1.16
N VAL A 195 8.16 -5.38 -1.17
CA VAL A 195 7.58 -4.50 -2.19
C VAL A 195 8.70 -3.87 -3.00
N MET A 196 8.57 -3.97 -4.32
CA MET A 196 9.45 -3.34 -5.31
C MET A 196 8.57 -2.39 -6.12
N ALA A 197 8.97 -1.13 -6.24
CA ALA A 197 8.19 -0.10 -6.90
C ALA A 197 9.06 0.76 -7.81
N GLU A 198 8.51 1.13 -8.96
CA GLU A 198 9.09 2.10 -9.89
C GLU A 198 8.05 3.18 -10.19
N ALA A 199 8.40 4.42 -9.85
CA ALA A 199 7.58 5.59 -10.17
C ALA A 199 8.01 6.14 -11.53
N HIS A 200 7.02 6.44 -12.37
CA HIS A 200 7.18 6.86 -13.75
C HIS A 200 6.54 8.24 -13.97
N SER A 201 7.23 9.09 -14.73
CA SER A 201 6.73 10.39 -15.15
C SER A 201 7.00 10.61 -16.64
N TYR A 202 5.97 11.08 -17.35
CA TYR A 202 6.03 11.30 -18.79
C TYR A 202 5.90 12.79 -19.10
N GLY A 203 6.78 13.31 -19.96
CA GLY A 203 6.76 14.69 -20.45
C GLY A 203 5.80 14.95 -21.61
N VAL A 204 4.91 13.99 -21.93
CA VAL A 204 3.91 14.13 -23.01
C VAL A 204 2.65 14.80 -22.48
N SER A 205 2.08 15.71 -23.28
CA SER A 205 1.01 16.62 -22.81
C SER A 205 -0.29 15.97 -22.33
N TYR A 206 -0.52 14.68 -22.60
CA TYR A 206 -1.72 13.96 -22.13
C TYR A 206 -1.46 13.15 -20.85
N ALA A 207 -0.21 13.12 -20.37
CA ALA A 207 0.22 12.41 -19.16
C ALA A 207 1.09 13.29 -18.24
N GLU A 208 1.28 14.57 -18.56
CA GLU A 208 2.15 15.49 -17.79
C GLU A 208 1.65 15.74 -16.36
N ASP A 209 0.35 15.56 -16.13
CA ASP A 209 -0.31 15.70 -14.82
C ASP A 209 -0.59 14.34 -14.15
N ILE A 210 0.04 13.26 -14.61
CA ILE A 210 -0.18 11.89 -14.11
C ILE A 210 1.15 11.29 -13.66
N MET A 211 1.16 10.71 -12.47
CA MET A 211 2.22 9.84 -11.97
C MET A 211 1.73 8.41 -12.03
N PHE A 212 2.55 7.50 -12.57
CA PHE A 212 2.28 6.08 -12.57
C PHE A 212 3.26 5.39 -11.63
N VAL A 213 2.80 4.45 -10.83
CA VAL A 213 3.68 3.65 -9.98
C VAL A 213 3.41 2.20 -10.27
N THR A 214 4.39 1.54 -10.90
CA THR A 214 4.32 0.08 -11.06
C THR A 214 4.87 -0.60 -9.82
N VAL A 215 4.14 -1.59 -9.31
CA VAL A 215 4.45 -2.24 -8.03
C VAL A 215 4.41 -3.75 -8.19
N LYS A 216 5.41 -4.41 -7.61
CA LYS A 216 5.51 -5.85 -7.49
C LYS A 216 5.61 -6.21 -6.02
N VAL A 217 4.72 -7.08 -5.55
CA VAL A 217 4.71 -7.60 -4.18
C VAL A 217 5.11 -9.07 -4.20
N ARG A 218 6.17 -9.43 -3.49
CA ARG A 218 6.67 -10.80 -3.39
C ARG A 218 6.60 -11.33 -1.97
N ASN A 219 6.16 -12.58 -1.82
CA ASN A 219 6.22 -13.28 -0.56
C ASN A 219 7.62 -13.90 -0.34
N GLU A 220 8.42 -13.27 0.52
CA GLU A 220 9.74 -13.74 0.93
C GLU A 220 9.73 -14.29 2.36
N SER A 221 8.57 -14.72 2.87
CA SER A 221 8.45 -15.27 4.23
C SER A 221 9.28 -16.54 4.44
N GLY A 222 9.57 -17.28 3.37
CA GLY A 222 10.41 -18.48 3.36
C GLY A 222 11.48 -18.42 2.28
N ASP A 223 12.39 -19.40 2.28
CA ASP A 223 13.37 -19.60 1.21
C ASP A 223 12.61 -19.75 -0.11
N TRP A 224 12.97 -18.93 -1.09
CA TRP A 224 12.12 -18.66 -2.24
C TRP A 224 12.89 -18.78 -3.54
N CYS A 225 12.14 -19.13 -4.59
CA CYS A 225 12.54 -18.92 -5.97
C CYS A 225 11.39 -18.16 -6.64
N ALA A 226 11.70 -17.03 -7.24
CA ALA A 226 10.71 -16.09 -7.71
C ALA A 226 9.93 -16.68 -8.87
N GLU A 227 8.61 -16.58 -8.78
CA GLU A 227 7.67 -16.87 -9.84
C GLU A 227 6.79 -15.64 -10.06
N ASP A 228 6.47 -15.32 -11.30
CA ASP A 228 5.47 -14.32 -11.61
C ASP A 228 4.07 -14.80 -11.19
N GLU A 229 3.07 -13.94 -11.38
CA GLU A 229 1.68 -14.22 -10.99
C GLU A 229 1.15 -15.57 -11.54
N PHE A 230 1.62 -16.00 -12.71
CA PHE A 230 1.22 -17.24 -13.39
C PHE A 230 1.99 -18.48 -12.94
N GLY A 231 2.98 -18.33 -12.06
CA GLY A 231 3.87 -19.41 -11.65
C GLY A 231 5.03 -19.66 -12.61
N VAL A 232 5.33 -18.70 -13.50
CA VAL A 232 6.48 -18.78 -14.41
C VAL A 232 7.73 -18.27 -13.67
N PRO A 233 8.87 -18.98 -13.73
CA PRO A 233 10.11 -18.53 -13.12
C PRO A 233 10.54 -17.14 -13.58
N VAL A 234 10.79 -16.24 -12.63
CA VAL A 234 11.45 -14.95 -12.89
C VAL A 234 12.95 -15.19 -13.01
N LEU A 235 13.55 -14.81 -14.13
CA LEU A 235 14.95 -15.08 -14.45
C LEU A 235 15.82 -13.82 -14.32
N ASP A 236 17.09 -14.00 -13.94
CA ASP A 236 18.11 -12.96 -13.96
C ASP A 236 18.75 -12.76 -15.36
N ASP A 237 19.71 -11.83 -15.44
CA ASP A 237 20.48 -11.51 -16.65
C ASP A 237 21.17 -12.75 -17.28
N ASP A 238 21.46 -13.79 -16.47
CA ASP A 238 22.12 -15.04 -16.89
C ASP A 238 21.11 -16.15 -17.25
N GLY A 239 19.80 -15.87 -17.17
CA GLY A 239 18.72 -16.82 -17.43
C GLY A 239 18.51 -17.83 -16.29
N VAL A 240 19.00 -17.53 -15.09
CA VAL A 240 18.82 -18.36 -13.89
C VAL A 240 17.65 -17.82 -13.09
N GLN A 241 16.81 -18.71 -12.56
CA GLN A 241 15.71 -18.28 -11.71
C GLN A 241 16.25 -17.53 -10.49
N VAL A 242 15.69 -16.35 -10.24
CA VAL A 242 16.04 -15.54 -9.09
C VAL A 242 15.57 -16.28 -7.84
N CYS A 243 16.49 -16.62 -6.94
CA CYS A 243 16.17 -17.28 -5.68
C CYS A 243 16.87 -16.57 -4.52
N GLY A 244 16.32 -16.72 -3.33
CA GLY A 244 16.86 -16.10 -2.13
C GLY A 244 16.51 -16.86 -0.86
N ASP A 245 17.20 -16.47 0.20
CA ASP A 245 16.87 -16.89 1.56
C ASP A 245 15.58 -16.21 2.02
N GLY A 246 14.79 -16.92 2.83
CA GLY A 246 13.66 -16.33 3.53
C GLY A 246 14.08 -15.13 4.38
N MET A 247 13.19 -14.16 4.47
CA MET A 247 13.45 -12.88 5.11
C MET A 247 13.97 -13.06 6.53
N ILE A 248 15.14 -12.48 6.80
CA ILE A 248 15.76 -12.49 8.12
C ILE A 248 15.13 -11.39 8.95
N MET A 249 14.48 -11.80 10.04
CA MET A 249 13.88 -10.93 11.03
C MET A 249 14.97 -10.19 11.82
N PRO A 250 14.64 -9.06 12.46
CA PRO A 250 15.60 -8.27 13.23
C PRO A 250 16.34 -8.97 14.37
N ASP A 251 15.76 -10.03 14.92
CA ASP A 251 16.38 -10.88 15.94
C ASP A 251 17.26 -12.00 15.34
N GLY A 252 17.40 -12.03 14.01
CA GLY A 252 18.22 -12.99 13.26
C GLY A 252 17.49 -14.26 12.83
N THR A 253 16.21 -14.42 13.20
CA THR A 253 15.41 -15.61 12.86
C THR A 253 14.78 -15.51 11.48
N LYS A 254 14.28 -16.63 10.94
CA LYS A 254 13.39 -16.65 9.77
C LYS A 254 11.98 -17.05 10.20
N LEU A 255 10.96 -16.60 9.45
CA LEU A 255 9.59 -17.07 9.67
C LEU A 255 9.50 -18.56 9.35
N ASN A 256 8.89 -19.32 10.26
CA ASN A 256 8.69 -20.77 10.15
C ASN A 256 9.98 -21.54 9.76
N GLN A 257 11.11 -21.23 10.41
CA GLN A 257 12.43 -21.82 10.10
C GLN A 257 12.84 -21.66 8.62
N GLY A 258 12.42 -20.58 7.97
CA GLY A 258 12.69 -20.35 6.55
C GLY A 258 11.76 -21.13 5.61
N LYS A 259 10.74 -21.84 6.11
CA LYS A 259 9.69 -22.39 5.23
C LYS A 259 8.68 -21.34 4.80
N GLY A 260 8.55 -20.24 5.54
CA GLY A 260 7.55 -19.22 5.30
C GLY A 260 6.12 -19.72 5.44
N PHE A 261 5.21 -19.00 4.80
CA PHE A 261 3.77 -19.31 4.74
C PHE A 261 3.23 -19.03 3.33
N ASP A 262 2.46 -19.98 2.81
CA ASP A 262 1.64 -19.75 1.62
C ASP A 262 0.36 -19.02 2.06
N TYR A 263 0.28 -17.72 1.76
CA TYR A 263 -0.87 -16.91 2.15
C TYR A 263 -2.06 -17.16 1.22
N SER A 264 -3.26 -17.18 1.79
CA SER A 264 -4.54 -17.33 1.07
C SER A 264 -5.51 -16.26 1.53
N GLY A 265 -6.33 -15.74 0.62
CA GLY A 265 -7.27 -14.67 0.96
C GLY A 265 -6.58 -13.35 1.31
N THR A 266 -5.44 -13.08 0.68
CA THR A 266 -4.67 -11.85 0.82
C THR A 266 -5.42 -10.70 0.15
N SER A 267 -5.36 -9.53 0.78
CA SER A 267 -5.73 -8.24 0.17
C SER A 267 -4.53 -7.30 0.21
N LEU A 268 -4.41 -6.46 -0.82
CA LEU A 268 -3.48 -5.33 -0.85
C LEU A 268 -4.28 -4.05 -0.96
N GLY A 269 -3.80 -2.97 -0.34
CA GLY A 269 -4.48 -1.69 -0.37
C GLY A 269 -3.55 -0.51 -0.19
N PHE A 270 -4.01 0.66 -0.62
CA PHE A 270 -3.37 1.94 -0.37
C PHE A 270 -4.32 2.85 0.39
N TYR A 271 -3.72 3.54 1.35
CA TYR A 271 -4.26 4.77 1.88
C TYR A 271 -4.07 5.87 0.85
N PHE A 272 -5.16 6.53 0.48
CA PHE A 272 -5.13 7.68 -0.38
C PHE A 272 -5.86 8.85 0.29
N ASP A 273 -5.08 9.90 0.49
CA ASP A 273 -5.51 11.18 1.02
C ASP A 273 -4.94 12.24 0.08
N ALA A 274 -5.73 13.27 -0.19
CA ALA A 274 -5.36 14.33 -1.09
C ALA A 274 -5.77 15.68 -0.49
N ASP A 275 -4.79 16.36 0.09
CA ASP A 275 -4.94 17.78 0.42
C ASP A 275 -5.02 18.58 -0.91
N VAL A 276 -6.24 18.86 -1.37
CA VAL A 276 -6.43 19.57 -2.64
C VAL A 276 -6.08 21.05 -2.46
N LEU A 277 -5.12 21.50 -3.29
CA LEU A 277 -4.48 22.82 -3.27
C LEU A 277 -3.66 23.12 -2.00
N VAL A 278 -2.50 22.47 -1.87
CA VAL A 278 -1.52 22.76 -0.81
C VAL A 278 -0.46 23.81 -1.17
N GLY A 279 -0.50 24.41 -2.37
CA GLY A 279 0.54 25.33 -2.79
C GLY A 279 0.37 25.88 -4.20
N ASP A 280 1.39 26.62 -4.64
CA ASP A 280 1.50 27.11 -6.01
C ASP A 280 2.89 26.80 -6.58
N ARG A 281 3.20 27.33 -7.79
CA ARG A 281 4.52 27.15 -8.43
C ARG A 281 5.73 27.58 -7.58
N SER A 282 5.50 28.35 -6.51
CA SER A 282 6.50 28.84 -5.56
C SER A 282 6.70 27.88 -4.37
N GLY A 283 5.92 26.81 -4.30
CA GLY A 283 5.99 25.77 -3.28
C GLY A 283 4.74 25.69 -2.39
N TYR A 284 4.89 24.95 -1.30
CA TYR A 284 3.84 24.69 -0.31
C TYR A 284 3.35 25.97 0.39
N ASN A 285 2.04 26.12 0.49
CA ASN A 285 1.33 27.18 1.20
C ASN A 285 0.06 26.60 1.84
N SER A 286 0.17 26.14 3.09
CA SER A 286 -0.95 25.53 3.82
C SER A 286 -2.16 26.45 4.01
N GLY A 287 -2.02 27.77 3.81
CA GLY A 287 -3.15 28.70 3.91
C GLY A 287 -4.12 28.65 2.72
N LEU A 288 -3.82 27.86 1.69
CA LEU A 288 -4.70 27.65 0.53
C LEU A 288 -5.59 26.42 0.65
N HIS A 289 -5.36 25.55 1.64
CA HIS A 289 -6.08 24.29 1.81
C HIS A 289 -7.03 24.35 3.02
N THR A 290 -8.17 23.68 2.90
CA THR A 290 -9.14 23.41 3.97
C THR A 290 -9.47 21.92 3.98
N ASN A 291 -9.26 21.27 5.13
CA ASN A 291 -9.43 19.82 5.26
C ASN A 291 -10.89 19.38 5.44
N ASP A 292 -11.73 20.24 6.02
CA ASP A 292 -13.05 19.84 6.53
C ASP A 292 -14.13 19.79 5.43
N ASP A 293 -13.88 20.35 4.26
CA ASP A 293 -14.84 20.53 3.16
C ASP A 293 -14.52 19.70 1.90
N ASP A 294 -13.72 18.64 2.02
CA ASP A 294 -13.48 17.72 0.91
C ASP A 294 -14.63 16.71 0.72
N PHE A 295 -14.64 16.04 -0.43
CA PHE A 295 -15.54 14.94 -0.74
C PHE A 295 -14.86 13.95 -1.68
N MET A 296 -15.54 12.85 -1.95
CA MET A 296 -15.00 11.75 -2.74
C MET A 296 -16.05 11.12 -3.63
N LYS A 297 -15.56 10.44 -4.67
CA LYS A 297 -16.38 9.62 -5.55
C LYS A 297 -15.61 8.37 -5.93
N TYR A 298 -16.33 7.28 -6.09
CA TYR A 298 -15.83 6.10 -6.78
C TYR A 298 -16.50 6.02 -8.15
N TYR A 299 -15.69 5.88 -9.21
CA TYR A 299 -16.15 5.64 -10.56
C TYR A 299 -15.69 4.26 -10.99
N TRP A 300 -16.64 3.42 -11.41
CA TRP A 300 -16.31 2.17 -12.08
C TRP A 300 -17.19 1.96 -13.29
N GLU A 301 -16.63 1.30 -14.30
CA GLU A 301 -17.35 0.96 -15.51
C GLU A 301 -16.73 -0.28 -16.16
N ILE A 302 -17.60 -1.20 -16.59
CA ILE A 302 -17.22 -2.31 -17.46
C ILE A 302 -17.73 -2.00 -18.86
N PHE A 303 -16.82 -1.96 -19.82
CA PHE A 303 -17.17 -1.74 -21.23
C PHE A 303 -16.32 -2.61 -22.14
N GLU A 304 -16.77 -2.77 -23.38
CA GLU A 304 -16.02 -3.49 -24.41
C GLU A 304 -15.39 -2.51 -25.40
N LEU A 305 -14.08 -2.61 -25.58
CA LEU A 305 -13.34 -1.88 -26.61
C LEU A 305 -12.55 -2.90 -27.43
N ASN A 306 -12.70 -2.89 -28.76
CA ASN A 306 -12.02 -3.84 -29.66
C ASN A 306 -12.26 -5.33 -29.32
N ASN A 307 -13.47 -5.69 -28.88
CA ASN A 307 -13.86 -7.02 -28.38
C ASN A 307 -13.13 -7.47 -27.10
N GLU A 308 -12.56 -6.52 -26.34
CA GLU A 308 -11.97 -6.78 -25.04
C GLU A 308 -12.81 -6.12 -23.95
N ARG A 309 -13.22 -6.91 -22.95
CA ARG A 309 -13.82 -6.41 -21.72
C ARG A 309 -12.78 -5.62 -20.92
N LEU A 310 -13.04 -4.36 -20.63
CA LEU A 310 -12.21 -3.49 -19.79
C LEU A 310 -12.99 -3.13 -18.53
N LEU A 311 -12.29 -3.05 -17.42
CA LEU A 311 -12.80 -2.59 -16.13
C LEU A 311 -11.98 -1.36 -15.74
N ILE A 312 -12.66 -0.22 -15.59
CA ILE A 312 -12.11 0.99 -14.95
C ILE A 312 -12.64 1.01 -13.52
N SER A 313 -11.75 1.34 -12.57
CA SER A 313 -12.09 1.59 -11.18
C SER A 313 -11.20 2.73 -10.66
N MET A 314 -11.80 3.88 -10.36
CA MET A 314 -11.10 5.11 -10.03
C MET A 314 -11.72 5.76 -8.79
N ALA A 315 -10.89 6.02 -7.78
CA ALA A 315 -11.26 6.84 -6.63
C ALA A 315 -10.91 8.31 -6.92
N LEU A 316 -11.76 9.23 -6.51
CA LEU A 316 -11.64 10.67 -6.73
C LEU A 316 -11.77 11.39 -5.39
N VAL A 317 -10.95 12.42 -5.17
CA VAL A 317 -10.98 13.32 -4.01
C VAL A 317 -10.91 14.77 -4.46
N GLY A 318 -11.59 15.65 -3.72
CA GLY A 318 -11.46 17.08 -3.84
C GLY A 318 -12.58 17.86 -3.16
N ASP A 319 -12.45 19.17 -3.24
CA ASP A 319 -13.31 20.12 -2.53
C ASP A 319 -14.79 19.96 -2.90
N TYR A 320 -15.65 19.85 -1.88
CA TYR A 320 -17.08 19.62 -2.05
C TYR A 320 -17.76 20.80 -2.77
N ASP A 321 -17.50 22.04 -2.36
CA ASP A 321 -18.14 23.24 -2.91
C ASP A 321 -17.25 24.02 -3.91
N GLY A 322 -15.98 23.62 -4.02
CA GLY A 322 -14.95 24.17 -4.88
C GLY A 322 -14.29 25.45 -4.34
N LEU A 323 -14.34 25.73 -3.04
CA LEU A 323 -13.89 26.99 -2.43
C LEU A 323 -12.81 26.89 -1.34
N THR A 324 -11.68 26.23 -1.60
CA THR A 324 -10.50 26.35 -0.73
C THR A 324 -9.63 27.60 -1.02
N GLY A 325 -9.97 28.74 -0.40
CA GLY A 325 -9.19 30.01 -0.47
C GLY A 325 -9.15 30.72 -1.84
N VAL A 326 -9.30 29.98 -2.94
CA VAL A 326 -9.49 30.39 -4.34
C VAL A 326 -10.66 29.58 -4.92
N ALA A 327 -11.04 29.83 -6.18
CA ALA A 327 -12.21 29.17 -6.79
C ALA A 327 -11.78 28.05 -7.75
N GLY A 328 -12.18 26.81 -7.45
CA GLY A 328 -11.84 25.61 -8.22
C GLY A 328 -13.06 24.78 -8.63
N TYR A 329 -12.81 23.49 -8.88
CA TYR A 329 -13.84 22.53 -9.26
C TYR A 329 -14.57 21.98 -8.03
N ALA A 330 -15.87 22.26 -7.93
CA ALA A 330 -16.76 21.65 -6.94
C ALA A 330 -17.04 20.17 -7.27
N MET A 331 -16.99 19.31 -6.25
CA MET A 331 -17.43 17.92 -6.37
C MET A 331 -18.94 17.74 -6.17
N ASP A 332 -19.62 18.65 -5.49
CA ASP A 332 -21.07 18.63 -5.35
C ASP A 332 -21.77 18.73 -6.73
N PRO A 333 -22.54 17.73 -7.18
CA PRO A 333 -23.23 17.77 -8.47
C PRO A 333 -24.25 18.91 -8.58
N ASP A 334 -24.74 19.44 -7.46
CA ASP A 334 -25.73 20.50 -7.42
C ASP A 334 -25.11 21.91 -7.37
N THR A 335 -23.78 21.99 -7.18
CA THR A 335 -23.03 23.25 -7.14
C THR A 335 -22.23 23.44 -8.43
N PRO A 336 -22.51 24.49 -9.23
CA PRO A 336 -21.66 24.85 -10.34
C PRO A 336 -20.26 25.20 -9.83
N SER A 337 -19.22 24.61 -10.43
CA SER A 337 -17.83 24.89 -10.06
C SER A 337 -17.57 26.41 -10.05
N PRO A 338 -17.17 26.98 -8.90
CA PRO A 338 -16.98 28.43 -8.76
C PRO A 338 -15.81 28.97 -9.58
N GLY A 339 -14.84 28.10 -9.93
CA GLY A 339 -13.71 28.44 -10.79
C GLY A 339 -13.00 27.20 -11.34
N ASN A 340 -11.73 27.36 -11.68
CA ASN A 340 -10.88 26.30 -12.24
C ASN A 340 -9.40 26.46 -11.84
N ASP A 341 -9.13 27.15 -10.73
CA ASP A 341 -7.76 27.39 -10.25
C ASP A 341 -7.11 26.13 -9.67
N PHE A 342 -7.91 25.15 -9.24
CA PHE A 342 -7.48 23.81 -8.80
C PHE A 342 -8.48 22.74 -9.25
N GLY A 343 -8.01 21.49 -9.34
CA GLY A 343 -8.75 20.33 -9.84
C GLY A 343 -9.17 19.32 -8.76
N VAL A 344 -9.59 18.14 -9.23
CA VAL A 344 -9.80 16.95 -8.39
C VAL A 344 -8.62 16.00 -8.59
N VAL A 345 -8.30 15.21 -7.58
CA VAL A 345 -7.25 14.19 -7.68
C VAL A 345 -7.92 12.83 -7.89
N GLY A 346 -7.43 12.06 -8.86
CA GLY A 346 -7.89 10.71 -9.13
C GLY A 346 -6.80 9.68 -8.93
N SER A 347 -7.16 8.52 -8.42
CA SER A 347 -6.30 7.35 -8.31
C SER A 347 -7.01 6.13 -8.89
N GLN A 348 -6.28 5.32 -9.64
CA GLN A 348 -6.82 4.16 -10.35
C GLN A 348 -5.86 2.98 -10.21
N LEU A 349 -6.37 1.79 -9.88
CA LEU A 349 -5.56 0.58 -9.98
C LEU A 349 -5.38 0.17 -11.46
N LEU A 350 -4.13 0.12 -11.89
CA LEU A 350 -3.73 -0.22 -13.26
C LEU A 350 -3.46 -1.71 -13.40
N ASP A 351 -2.63 -2.27 -12.54
CA ASP A 351 -2.37 -3.70 -12.48
C ASP A 351 -2.69 -4.20 -11.08
N SER A 352 -3.29 -5.36 -10.99
CA SER A 352 -3.75 -5.94 -9.74
C SER A 352 -3.55 -7.45 -9.78
N PRO A 353 -3.45 -8.11 -8.62
CA PRO A 353 -3.45 -9.54 -8.57
C PRO A 353 -4.72 -10.13 -9.22
N ARG A 354 -4.63 -11.37 -9.65
CA ARG A 354 -5.76 -12.13 -10.19
C ARG A 354 -6.56 -12.76 -9.07
N ALA A 355 -7.87 -12.76 -9.24
CA ALA A 355 -8.79 -13.37 -8.30
C ALA A 355 -8.52 -14.88 -8.22
N THR A 356 -8.41 -15.41 -7.00
CA THR A 356 -8.39 -16.88 -6.77
C THR A 356 -9.78 -17.44 -6.51
N ASP A 357 -10.65 -16.60 -5.95
CA ASP A 357 -12.06 -16.88 -5.67
C ASP A 357 -12.98 -15.94 -6.48
N PRO A 358 -14.23 -16.32 -6.76
CA PRO A 358 -15.18 -15.43 -7.40
C PRO A 358 -15.57 -14.25 -6.48
N VAL A 359 -15.67 -13.05 -7.06
CA VAL A 359 -16.06 -11.82 -6.35
C VAL A 359 -17.38 -11.29 -6.90
N ASP A 360 -18.30 -10.97 -6.00
CA ASP A 360 -19.61 -10.34 -6.24
C ASP A 360 -19.57 -8.96 -5.56
N LEU A 361 -19.35 -7.92 -6.36
CA LEU A 361 -19.04 -6.57 -5.91
C LEU A 361 -20.26 -5.83 -5.37
N ASP A 362 -21.46 -6.13 -5.90
CA ASP A 362 -22.70 -5.45 -5.53
C ASP A 362 -23.68 -6.32 -4.72
N GLN A 363 -23.31 -7.58 -4.48
CA GLN A 363 -24.08 -8.57 -3.76
C GLN A 363 -25.43 -8.92 -4.40
N ASP A 364 -25.56 -8.75 -5.71
CA ASP A 364 -26.79 -9.13 -6.42
C ASP A 364 -26.93 -10.67 -6.60
N GLY A 365 -25.88 -11.42 -6.23
CA GLY A 365 -25.78 -12.87 -6.36
C GLY A 365 -25.14 -13.33 -7.67
N THR A 366 -24.66 -12.40 -8.49
CA THR A 366 -23.93 -12.63 -9.74
C THR A 366 -22.45 -12.39 -9.52
N ILE A 367 -21.61 -13.19 -10.17
CA ILE A 367 -20.16 -13.01 -10.09
C ILE A 367 -19.75 -11.91 -11.07
N ASP A 368 -19.08 -10.88 -10.56
CA ASP A 368 -18.53 -9.78 -11.35
C ASP A 368 -17.10 -10.07 -11.83
N ILE A 369 -16.29 -10.67 -10.95
CA ILE A 369 -14.89 -11.02 -11.22
C ILE A 369 -14.72 -12.53 -11.04
N PHE A 370 -14.37 -13.21 -12.11
CA PHE A 370 -14.15 -14.65 -12.10
C PHE A 370 -12.70 -14.99 -11.71
N PRO A 371 -12.46 -16.18 -11.12
CA PRO A 371 -11.10 -16.64 -10.86
C PRO A 371 -10.21 -16.56 -12.11
N GLY A 372 -9.02 -15.97 -11.96
CA GLY A 372 -8.06 -15.70 -13.02
C GLY A 372 -8.21 -14.35 -13.72
N GLU A 373 -9.30 -13.60 -13.48
CA GLU A 373 -9.43 -12.21 -13.94
C GLU A 373 -8.68 -11.25 -12.98
N PRO A 374 -8.11 -10.13 -13.48
CA PRO A 374 -7.53 -9.09 -12.62
C PRO A 374 -8.58 -8.51 -11.66
N LEU A 375 -8.24 -8.39 -10.38
CA LEU A 375 -9.15 -7.91 -9.32
C LEU A 375 -9.53 -6.43 -9.46
N LYS A 376 -8.61 -5.58 -9.93
CA LYS A 376 -8.74 -4.10 -9.88
C LYS A 376 -9.11 -3.64 -8.45
N MET A 377 -9.80 -2.53 -8.30
CA MET A 377 -10.30 -2.09 -7.00
C MET A 377 -11.57 -2.88 -6.65
N THR A 378 -11.43 -3.87 -5.77
CA THR A 378 -12.57 -4.67 -5.28
C THR A 378 -13.26 -4.01 -4.10
N ASP A 379 -12.54 -3.17 -3.36
CA ASP A 379 -13.09 -2.49 -2.20
C ASP A 379 -12.67 -1.01 -2.20
N TRP A 380 -13.61 -0.16 -1.79
CA TRP A 380 -13.44 1.27 -1.61
C TRP A 380 -14.23 1.71 -0.39
N HIS A 381 -13.50 2.13 0.64
CA HIS A 381 -14.07 2.59 1.90
C HIS A 381 -13.52 3.96 2.26
N TRP A 382 -14.35 4.70 2.98
CA TRP A 382 -14.01 5.99 3.54
C TRP A 382 -14.03 5.96 5.05
N TYR A 383 -13.23 6.83 5.65
CA TYR A 383 -13.40 7.26 7.04
C TYR A 383 -12.85 8.66 7.24
N ASP A 384 -13.41 9.34 8.24
CA ASP A 384 -12.88 10.60 8.73
C ASP A 384 -11.48 10.38 9.33
N TRP A 385 -10.52 11.25 8.97
CA TRP A 385 -9.14 11.19 9.47
C TRP A 385 -9.05 11.06 11.00
N TYR A 386 -9.90 11.76 11.75
CA TYR A 386 -9.91 11.69 13.21
C TYR A 386 -10.45 10.37 13.75
N SER A 387 -11.17 9.61 12.93
CA SER A 387 -11.72 8.29 13.25
C SER A 387 -10.97 7.15 12.54
N ARG A 388 -9.82 7.44 11.91
CA ARG A 388 -9.01 6.45 11.17
C ARG A 388 -8.67 5.19 12.00
N PRO A 389 -8.46 4.03 11.36
CA PRO A 389 -8.00 2.83 12.03
C PRO A 389 -6.83 3.09 12.98
N GLY A 390 -6.91 2.55 14.20
CA GLY A 390 -5.86 2.71 15.21
C GLY A 390 -6.11 3.76 16.29
N VAL A 391 -7.08 4.66 16.12
CA VAL A 391 -7.49 5.59 17.18
C VAL A 391 -8.35 4.88 18.25
N THR A 392 -8.25 5.30 19.50
CA THR A 392 -9.08 4.74 20.59
C THR A 392 -10.44 5.40 20.73
N HIS A 393 -10.59 6.58 20.13
CA HIS A 393 -11.77 7.43 20.06
C HIS A 393 -11.53 8.42 18.92
N ALA A 394 -12.59 9.04 18.39
CA ALA A 394 -12.46 10.10 17.39
C ALA A 394 -11.61 11.25 17.96
N GLU A 395 -10.55 11.59 17.25
CA GLU A 395 -9.63 12.69 17.56
C GLU A 395 -10.21 14.04 17.07
N SER A 396 -9.38 15.08 17.07
CA SER A 396 -9.68 16.43 16.59
C SER A 396 -8.39 17.24 16.55
N ASN A 397 -8.40 18.38 15.86
CA ASN A 397 -7.35 19.40 15.89
C ASN A 397 -6.95 19.92 17.29
N SER A 398 -7.73 19.62 18.32
CA SER A 398 -7.49 20.05 19.71
C SER A 398 -7.17 18.90 20.67
N SER A 399 -6.93 17.70 20.13
CA SER A 399 -6.64 16.52 20.94
C SER A 399 -5.29 16.68 21.65
N GLY A 400 -5.24 16.23 22.90
CA GLY A 400 -4.01 16.30 23.71
C GLY A 400 -3.00 15.19 23.44
N CYS A 401 -3.38 14.18 22.65
CA CYS A 401 -2.59 12.99 22.31
C CYS A 401 -3.15 12.43 20.99
N TYR A 402 -2.30 12.12 20.01
CA TYR A 402 -2.71 11.48 18.76
C TYR A 402 -2.19 10.04 18.69
N ALA A 403 -3.00 9.12 18.16
CA ALA A 403 -2.59 7.75 17.91
C ALA A 403 -1.41 7.74 16.91
N GLY A 404 -0.25 7.27 17.36
CA GLY A 404 1.01 7.37 16.60
C GLY A 404 2.05 8.25 17.28
N ASP A 405 1.65 9.10 18.23
CA ASP A 405 2.57 9.90 19.04
C ASP A 405 3.27 9.06 20.13
N PRO A 406 4.52 9.39 20.50
CA PRO A 406 5.21 8.76 21.62
C PRO A 406 4.42 8.83 22.94
N GLY A 407 4.01 7.67 23.44
CA GLY A 407 3.28 7.54 24.71
C GLY A 407 1.77 7.75 24.63
N CYS A 408 1.21 7.95 23.44
CA CYS A 408 -0.23 8.06 23.24
C CYS A 408 -0.88 6.69 23.02
N PRO A 409 -2.12 6.49 23.50
CA PRO A 409 -2.81 5.22 23.35
C PRO A 409 -3.23 4.98 21.90
N GLN A 410 -3.21 3.70 21.48
CA GLN A 410 -3.72 3.24 20.18
C GLN A 410 -4.71 2.08 20.41
N ALA A 411 -5.62 1.88 19.45
CA ALA A 411 -6.54 0.77 19.46
C ALA A 411 -5.78 -0.56 19.48
N ARG A 412 -6.22 -1.51 20.31
CA ARG A 412 -5.60 -2.84 20.38
C ARG A 412 -5.94 -3.75 19.20
N ASN A 413 -6.92 -3.36 18.40
CA ASN A 413 -7.41 -4.13 17.26
C ASN A 413 -7.15 -3.39 15.95
N LYS A 414 -6.10 -2.55 15.89
CA LYS A 414 -5.80 -1.71 14.72
C LYS A 414 -5.60 -2.57 13.47
N GLU A 415 -4.89 -3.69 13.58
CA GLU A 415 -4.63 -4.62 12.48
C GLU A 415 -5.91 -5.35 12.05
N GLU A 416 -6.74 -5.75 13.03
CA GLU A 416 -8.01 -6.41 12.76
C GLU A 416 -8.97 -5.49 12.00
N ILE A 417 -9.16 -4.25 12.44
CA ILE A 417 -10.07 -3.33 11.74
C ILE A 417 -9.50 -2.93 10.37
N GLN A 418 -8.18 -2.76 10.25
CA GLN A 418 -7.53 -2.49 8.98
C GLN A 418 -7.79 -3.59 7.95
N TYR A 419 -7.55 -4.85 8.33
CA TYR A 419 -7.83 -6.01 7.48
C TYR A 419 -9.30 -6.07 7.07
N LYS A 420 -10.21 -5.79 8.01
CA LYS A 420 -11.64 -5.80 7.74
C LYS A 420 -12.06 -4.79 6.68
N ILE A 421 -11.48 -3.59 6.72
CA ILE A 421 -11.70 -2.57 5.68
C ILE A 421 -11.09 -3.04 4.35
N LEU A 422 -9.86 -3.59 4.37
CA LEU A 422 -9.19 -4.07 3.15
C LEU A 422 -9.90 -5.23 2.44
N ALA A 423 -10.71 -6.01 3.16
CA ALA A 423 -11.32 -7.24 2.67
C ALA A 423 -12.85 -7.21 2.68
N GLY A 424 -13.46 -6.05 3.00
CA GLY A 424 -14.91 -5.95 3.17
C GLY A 424 -15.49 -6.86 4.27
N ASP A 425 -14.71 -7.22 5.30
CA ASP A 425 -15.16 -8.14 6.35
C ASP A 425 -15.94 -7.43 7.47
N THR A 426 -17.26 -7.40 7.30
CA THR A 426 -18.21 -6.77 8.24
C THR A 426 -18.59 -7.66 9.44
N THR A 427 -17.97 -8.82 9.61
CA THR A 427 -18.32 -9.74 10.70
C THR A 427 -17.88 -9.23 12.08
N ASN A 428 -18.73 -9.33 13.10
CA ASN A 428 -18.39 -8.99 14.50
C ASN A 428 -17.87 -7.55 14.74
N LEU A 429 -18.22 -6.58 13.89
CA LEU A 429 -17.88 -5.18 14.12
C LEU A 429 -18.48 -4.66 15.44
N LYS A 430 -17.75 -3.78 16.12
CA LYS A 430 -18.35 -2.92 17.16
C LYS A 430 -19.26 -1.89 16.49
N ALA A 431 -20.24 -1.36 17.23
CA ALA A 431 -21.11 -0.28 16.74
C ALA A 431 -20.30 0.90 16.18
N SER A 432 -19.27 1.37 16.89
CA SER A 432 -18.42 2.46 16.39
C SER A 432 -17.59 2.09 15.15
N GLU A 433 -17.23 0.82 14.96
CA GLU A 433 -16.50 0.39 13.76
C GLU A 433 -17.44 0.29 12.55
N HIS A 434 -18.69 -0.10 12.80
CA HIS A 434 -19.75 -0.01 11.79
C HIS A 434 -19.97 1.45 11.38
N ASP A 435 -20.22 2.33 12.36
CA ASP A 435 -20.53 3.74 12.15
C ASP A 435 -19.38 4.55 11.51
N TRP A 436 -18.12 4.08 11.58
CA TRP A 436 -16.96 4.83 11.09
C TRP A 436 -16.42 4.37 9.74
N TYR A 437 -16.66 3.12 9.34
CA TYR A 437 -15.91 2.49 8.25
C TYR A 437 -16.79 1.83 7.18
N PHE A 438 -18.09 1.68 7.41
CA PHE A 438 -19.00 0.96 6.52
C PHE A 438 -20.33 1.70 6.38
N HIS A 439 -20.54 2.35 5.24
CA HIS A 439 -21.60 3.35 5.10
C HIS A 439 -22.75 2.87 4.21
N THR A 440 -23.93 2.72 4.80
CA THR A 440 -25.15 2.30 4.09
C THR A 440 -25.83 3.49 3.38
N PRO A 441 -26.65 3.26 2.35
CA PRO A 441 -27.44 4.33 1.71
C PRO A 441 -28.46 5.04 2.62
N ASN A 442 -28.76 4.47 3.79
CA ASN A 442 -29.74 4.99 4.73
C ASN A 442 -29.18 4.93 6.16
N PRO A 443 -28.23 5.81 6.53
CA PRO A 443 -27.52 5.70 7.82
C PRO A 443 -28.45 5.87 9.03
N GLY A 444 -29.63 6.47 8.87
CA GLY A 444 -30.64 6.53 9.93
C GLY A 444 -31.35 5.20 10.24
N ILE A 445 -31.38 4.26 9.29
CA ILE A 445 -31.96 2.90 9.46
C ILE A 445 -30.84 1.89 9.68
N ASP A 446 -29.77 2.04 8.90
CA ASP A 446 -28.54 1.27 8.98
C ASP A 446 -28.77 -0.25 8.97
N ALA A 447 -29.64 -0.67 8.06
CA ALA A 447 -29.96 -2.08 7.92
C ALA A 447 -28.79 -2.81 7.25
N GLY A 448 -28.28 -3.87 7.86
CA GLY A 448 -27.22 -4.69 7.25
C GLY A 448 -27.60 -5.35 5.91
N THR A 449 -28.88 -5.33 5.51
CA THR A 449 -29.30 -5.72 4.15
C THR A 449 -29.00 -4.68 3.08
N ASP A 450 -28.74 -3.44 3.51
CA ASP A 450 -28.46 -2.30 2.64
C ASP A 450 -26.95 -2.01 2.58
N LEU A 451 -26.14 -2.74 3.36
CA LEU A 451 -24.70 -2.60 3.40
C LEU A 451 -24.06 -3.38 2.25
N ASN A 452 -23.36 -2.66 1.37
CA ASN A 452 -22.38 -3.26 0.49
C ASN A 452 -21.02 -3.26 1.23
N PRO A 453 -20.41 -4.42 1.51
CA PRO A 453 -19.13 -4.48 2.20
C PRO A 453 -17.95 -4.08 1.33
N HIS A 454 -18.12 -3.94 0.03
CA HIS A 454 -17.08 -3.55 -0.91
C HIS A 454 -17.09 -2.05 -1.19
N PHE A 455 -18.25 -1.39 -1.10
CA PHE A 455 -18.39 0.01 -1.50
C PHE A 455 -19.30 0.79 -0.55
N ASP A 456 -18.77 1.89 -0.01
CA ASP A 456 -19.56 2.84 0.75
C ASP A 456 -20.56 3.60 -0.15
N SER A 457 -21.75 3.90 0.39
CA SER A 457 -22.75 4.71 -0.33
C SER A 457 -22.42 6.20 -0.29
N LEU A 458 -22.23 6.80 -1.45
CA LEU A 458 -22.00 8.25 -1.58
C LEU A 458 -23.21 9.08 -1.10
N GLU A 459 -24.43 8.60 -1.33
CA GLU A 459 -25.65 9.23 -0.82
C GLU A 459 -25.73 9.14 0.71
N GLY A 460 -25.41 7.98 1.27
CA GLY A 460 -25.35 7.75 2.71
C GLY A 460 -24.32 8.65 3.40
N LEU A 461 -23.12 8.76 2.81
CA LEU A 461 -22.05 9.63 3.33
C LEU A 461 -22.50 11.09 3.51
N LYS A 462 -23.35 11.62 2.62
CA LYS A 462 -23.89 12.99 2.74
C LYS A 462 -24.85 13.17 3.91
N GLU A 463 -25.35 12.08 4.48
CA GLU A 463 -26.23 12.09 5.65
C GLU A 463 -25.47 11.82 6.96
N GLU A 464 -24.17 11.48 6.89
CA GLU A 464 -23.36 11.19 8.07
C GLU A 464 -23.08 12.44 8.92
N PRO A 465 -22.99 12.31 10.25
CA PRO A 465 -22.63 13.42 11.13
C PRO A 465 -21.29 14.09 10.78
N ALA A 466 -20.34 13.33 10.24
CA ALA A 466 -19.06 13.85 9.78
C ALA A 466 -19.26 14.82 8.61
N PHE A 467 -20.08 14.47 7.63
CA PHE A 467 -20.39 15.32 6.48
C PHE A 467 -21.21 16.56 6.84
N LEU A 468 -22.20 16.39 7.72
CA LEU A 468 -23.16 17.44 8.08
C LEU A 468 -22.60 18.52 9.02
N ARG A 469 -21.32 18.43 9.41
CA ARG A 469 -20.65 19.49 10.17
C ARG A 469 -20.45 20.73 9.30
N GLU A 470 -20.01 21.83 9.92
CA GLU A 470 -19.73 23.08 9.20
C GLU A 470 -18.21 23.31 9.14
N PRO A 471 -17.62 23.57 7.95
CA PRO A 471 -18.26 23.52 6.63
C PRO A 471 -18.72 22.09 6.26
N GLN A 472 -19.67 21.99 5.32
CA GLN A 472 -20.12 20.67 4.83
C GLN A 472 -19.02 20.01 4.02
N GLY A 473 -18.77 18.74 4.28
CA GLY A 473 -17.72 17.95 3.65
C GLY A 473 -17.04 17.04 4.67
N LEU A 474 -15.95 16.42 4.25
CA LEU A 474 -15.27 15.34 4.94
C LEU A 474 -13.77 15.63 5.00
N ASP A 475 -13.14 15.29 6.12
CA ASP A 475 -11.67 15.21 6.23
C ASP A 475 -11.25 13.80 5.78
N CYS A 476 -10.86 13.68 4.52
CA CYS A 476 -11.00 12.45 3.74
C CYS A 476 -9.82 11.49 3.90
N SER A 477 -10.07 10.26 4.36
CA SER A 477 -9.16 9.14 4.12
C SER A 477 -9.84 8.05 3.33
N ILE A 478 -9.28 7.71 2.17
CA ILE A 478 -9.76 6.61 1.32
C ILE A 478 -8.86 5.39 1.55
N MET A 479 -9.50 4.25 1.78
CA MET A 479 -8.87 2.96 1.60
C MET A 479 -9.36 2.35 0.30
N MET A 480 -8.44 2.17 -0.65
CA MET A 480 -8.69 1.36 -1.83
C MET A 480 -7.94 0.04 -1.72
N SER A 481 -8.59 -1.06 -2.05
CA SER A 481 -7.95 -2.37 -2.01
C SER A 481 -8.40 -3.31 -3.11
N CYS A 482 -7.59 -4.36 -3.26
CA CYS A 482 -7.86 -5.49 -4.13
C CYS A 482 -7.69 -6.80 -3.36
N GLY A 483 -8.67 -7.69 -3.46
CA GLY A 483 -8.64 -9.03 -2.87
C GLY A 483 -9.95 -9.78 -3.11
N PRO A 484 -10.03 -11.08 -2.75
CA PRO A 484 -8.96 -11.92 -2.24
C PRO A 484 -8.10 -12.57 -3.36
N PHE A 485 -6.83 -12.84 -3.06
CA PHE A 485 -5.96 -13.69 -3.88
C PHE A 485 -5.02 -14.55 -3.01
N ASP A 486 -4.43 -15.59 -3.59
CA ASP A 486 -3.40 -16.42 -2.93
C ASP A 486 -2.00 -15.92 -3.29
N LEU A 487 -1.10 -15.92 -2.29
CA LEU A 487 0.29 -15.50 -2.45
C LEU A 487 1.26 -16.54 -1.84
N PRO A 488 1.55 -17.63 -2.57
CA PRO A 488 2.53 -18.63 -2.15
C PRO A 488 3.95 -18.06 -1.96
N VAL A 489 4.79 -18.75 -1.20
CA VAL A 489 6.20 -18.35 -1.04
C VAL A 489 6.89 -18.26 -2.41
N GLY A 490 7.59 -17.14 -2.65
CA GLY A 490 8.27 -16.84 -3.90
C GLY A 490 7.39 -16.23 -5.00
N ARG A 491 6.06 -16.24 -4.85
CA ARG A 491 5.16 -15.61 -5.83
C ARG A 491 5.28 -14.09 -5.79
N GLU A 492 5.38 -13.49 -6.97
CA GLU A 492 5.32 -12.06 -7.22
C GLU A 492 4.00 -11.71 -7.92
N VAL A 493 3.29 -10.69 -7.43
CA VAL A 493 2.03 -10.20 -8.03
C VAL A 493 2.10 -8.69 -8.26
N PRO A 494 1.40 -8.16 -9.28
CA PRO A 494 1.39 -6.73 -9.55
C PRO A 494 0.38 -5.98 -8.67
N PHE A 495 0.65 -4.71 -8.35
CA PHE A 495 -0.28 -3.82 -7.62
C PHE A 495 -0.08 -2.34 -8.00
N SER A 496 -0.04 -2.06 -9.30
CA SER A 496 0.29 -0.75 -9.90
C SER A 496 -0.88 0.23 -9.86
N PHE A 497 -0.61 1.53 -9.73
CA PHE A 497 -1.62 2.61 -9.69
C PHE A 497 -1.20 3.90 -10.39
#